data_AF-A0A0N4Y6U8-F1
#
_entry.id   AF-A0A0N4Y6U8-F1
#
_cell.length_a   1.000
_cell.length_b   1.000
_cell.length_c   1.000
_cell.angle_alpha   90.00
_cell.angle_beta   90.00
_cell.angle_gamma   90.00
#
_symmetry.space_group_name_H-M   'P 1'
#
loop_
_entity.id
_entity.type
_entity.pdbx_description
1 polymer ?
#
loop_
_entity_poly.entity_id
_entity_poly.type
_entity_poly.pdbx_seq_one_letter_code
_entity_poly.pdbx_strand_id
1 'polypeptide(L)'
;MPRHAPLMKIYKCKELGANVIVEGKDISVSKQLALKMAKENQGKYINGYDMVDVLAGAGTVAEEIFNQVSDVDAILTPVGGGGLVAATCVAARALSPKTKVFGFVPETCPSMLKSLEAGKPVFTRCKPTLADGLAVPLVGVNSFHTMKGIHVPLLHMFNTTILSILLNTGIHSDIIYKVLPVKESDIAVGILRLLETEKVVAEGAGAISASALLAGSLHELAGKKVVCIISGGNIDTTMVGRCIEKGLAADSRLIKFETMISDRPGGLAELAKITAETGASIKHLAMVSGVFFSFVSFELRTRSHFKIPSEDFFF
;
A
#
# COMPACT_ATOMS: atom_id res chain seq x y z
N MET A 1 0.08 -13.42 -17.91
CA MET A 1 -0.84 -12.61 -17.08
C MET A 1 -2.19 -13.29 -17.01
N PRO A 2 -2.97 -13.17 -15.92
CA PRO A 2 -4.30 -13.77 -15.83
C PRO A 2 -5.29 -13.09 -16.79
N ARG A 3 -6.36 -13.80 -17.18
CA ARG A 3 -7.38 -13.29 -18.13
C ARG A 3 -8.08 -12.01 -17.67
N HIS A 4 -8.13 -11.76 -16.37
CA HIS A 4 -8.75 -10.58 -15.78
C HIS A 4 -7.72 -9.51 -15.36
N ALA A 5 -6.46 -9.61 -15.83
CA ALA A 5 -5.46 -8.57 -15.57
C ALA A 5 -5.93 -7.22 -16.17
N PRO A 6 -5.72 -6.10 -15.46
CA PRO A 6 -6.05 -4.78 -15.98
C PRO A 6 -5.44 -4.54 -17.36
N LEU A 7 -6.26 -4.10 -18.32
CA LEU A 7 -5.84 -3.89 -19.71
C LEU A 7 -4.64 -2.94 -19.81
N MET A 8 -4.60 -1.89 -18.98
CA MET A 8 -3.48 -0.95 -18.93
C MET A 8 -2.14 -1.66 -18.64
N LYS A 9 -2.11 -2.63 -17.72
CA LYS A 9 -0.89 -3.41 -17.40
C LYS A 9 -0.47 -4.28 -18.60
N ILE A 10 -1.44 -4.89 -19.29
CA ILE A 10 -1.19 -5.69 -20.51
C ILE A 10 -0.60 -4.80 -21.62
N TYR A 11 -1.26 -3.68 -21.93
CA TYR A 11 -0.84 -2.76 -22.98
C TYR A 11 0.53 -2.18 -22.68
N LYS A 12 0.79 -1.76 -21.43
CA LYS A 12 2.08 -1.21 -21.05
C LYS A 12 3.22 -2.20 -21.22
N CYS A 13 3.03 -3.47 -20.87
CA CYS A 13 4.03 -4.50 -21.13
C CYS A 13 4.27 -4.69 -22.63
N LYS A 14 3.22 -4.69 -23.46
CA LYS A 14 3.36 -4.80 -24.92
C LYS A 14 4.09 -3.60 -25.53
N GLU A 15 3.79 -2.37 -25.07
CA GLU A 15 4.48 -1.14 -25.48
C GLU A 15 5.98 -1.19 -25.16
N LEU A 16 6.36 -1.80 -24.04
CA LEU A 16 7.76 -2.04 -23.65
C LEU A 16 8.42 -3.21 -24.41
N GLY A 17 7.74 -3.77 -25.41
CA GLY A 17 8.26 -4.85 -26.26
C GLY A 17 8.08 -6.26 -25.68
N ALA A 18 7.33 -6.43 -24.58
CA ALA A 18 7.12 -7.76 -24.01
C ALA A 18 6.11 -8.58 -24.84
N ASN A 19 6.42 -9.86 -25.05
CA ASN A 19 5.45 -10.83 -25.54
C ASN A 19 4.48 -11.23 -24.40
N VAL A 20 3.31 -10.59 -24.35
CA VAL A 20 2.34 -10.80 -23.25
C VAL A 20 1.37 -11.93 -23.57
N ILE A 21 1.52 -13.04 -22.85
CA ILE A 21 0.60 -14.18 -22.89
C ILE A 21 -0.46 -13.99 -21.79
N VAL A 22 -1.73 -13.96 -22.19
CA VAL A 22 -2.88 -13.74 -21.28
C VAL A 22 -3.60 -15.07 -21.06
N GLU A 23 -3.15 -15.82 -20.06
CA GLU A 23 -3.64 -17.17 -19.76
C GLU A 23 -3.65 -17.44 -18.25
N GLY A 24 -4.62 -18.24 -17.81
CA GLY A 24 -4.88 -18.55 -16.41
C GLY A 24 -6.07 -17.76 -15.85
N LYS A 25 -6.83 -18.41 -14.96
CA LYS A 25 -7.98 -17.80 -14.28
C LYS A 25 -7.58 -16.76 -13.23
N ASP A 26 -6.41 -16.94 -12.62
CA ASP A 26 -5.85 -16.12 -11.57
C ASP A 26 -4.32 -16.11 -11.66
N ILE A 27 -3.67 -15.28 -10.83
CA ILE A 27 -2.22 -15.12 -10.82
C ILE A 27 -1.47 -16.42 -10.49
N SER A 28 -2.05 -17.28 -9.66
CA SER A 28 -1.46 -18.55 -9.26
C SER A 28 -1.39 -19.51 -10.45
N VAL A 29 -2.47 -19.63 -11.23
CA VAL A 29 -2.50 -20.43 -12.45
C VAL A 29 -1.59 -19.83 -13.51
N SER A 30 -1.60 -18.51 -13.72
CA SER A 30 -0.67 -17.87 -14.65
C SER A 30 0.80 -18.12 -14.29
N LYS A 31 1.15 -18.14 -12.99
CA LYS A 31 2.50 -18.47 -12.52
C LYS A 31 2.89 -19.91 -12.83
N GLN A 32 1.99 -20.86 -12.59
CA GLN A 32 2.24 -22.28 -12.89
C GLN A 32 2.49 -22.50 -14.39
N LEU A 33 1.67 -21.87 -15.25
CA LEU A 33 1.86 -21.89 -16.70
C LEU A 33 3.21 -21.27 -17.10
N ALA A 34 3.56 -20.11 -16.55
CA ALA A 34 4.82 -19.45 -16.83
C ALA A 34 6.04 -20.31 -16.42
N LEU A 35 5.98 -21.00 -15.29
CA LEU A 35 7.03 -21.94 -14.85
C LEU A 35 7.16 -23.13 -15.80
N LYS A 36 6.04 -23.71 -16.24
CA LYS A 36 6.02 -24.80 -17.22
C LYS A 36 6.64 -24.36 -18.55
N MET A 37 6.19 -23.21 -19.08
CA MET A 37 6.70 -22.63 -20.33
C MET A 37 8.19 -22.29 -20.24
N ALA A 38 8.66 -21.77 -19.11
CA ALA A 38 10.08 -21.51 -18.91
C ALA A 38 10.90 -22.80 -19.03
N LYS A 39 10.43 -23.90 -18.43
CA LYS A 39 11.08 -25.21 -18.56
C LYS A 39 11.07 -25.75 -19.98
N GLU A 40 9.92 -25.69 -20.67
CA GLU A 40 9.75 -26.22 -22.03
C GLU A 40 10.57 -25.43 -23.07
N ASN A 41 10.64 -24.11 -22.93
CA ASN A 41 11.34 -23.23 -23.87
C ASN A 41 12.80 -22.94 -23.48
N GLN A 42 13.36 -23.66 -22.49
CA GLN A 42 14.71 -23.41 -21.94
C GLN A 42 14.93 -21.95 -21.49
N GLY A 43 13.87 -21.29 -21.03
CA GLY A 43 13.89 -19.93 -20.51
C GLY A 43 14.11 -19.87 -19.00
N LYS A 44 14.53 -18.70 -18.49
CA LYS A 44 14.65 -18.43 -17.06
C LYS A 44 13.36 -17.79 -16.55
N TYR A 45 12.72 -18.40 -15.55
CA TYR A 45 11.61 -17.75 -14.85
C TYR A 45 12.16 -16.66 -13.92
N ILE A 46 11.76 -15.42 -14.15
CA ILE A 46 12.13 -14.28 -13.30
C ILE A 46 11.04 -14.04 -12.25
N ASN A 47 11.35 -14.35 -10.99
CA ASN A 47 10.48 -14.01 -9.87
C ASN A 47 10.72 -12.55 -9.46
N GLY A 48 9.70 -11.70 -9.63
CA GLY A 48 9.76 -10.26 -9.41
C GLY A 48 9.98 -9.79 -7.97
N TYR A 49 10.13 -10.68 -6.99
CA TYR A 49 10.47 -10.27 -5.61
C TYR A 49 11.35 -11.25 -4.85
N ASP A 50 11.58 -12.48 -5.32
CA ASP A 50 12.29 -13.51 -4.53
C ASP A 50 13.51 -14.10 -5.24
N MET A 51 14.14 -13.32 -6.11
CA MET A 51 15.43 -13.65 -6.73
C MET A 51 16.51 -12.73 -6.20
N VAL A 52 17.70 -13.28 -5.98
CA VAL A 52 18.89 -12.55 -5.52
C VAL A 52 19.11 -11.26 -6.30
N ASP A 53 19.15 -11.35 -7.64
CA ASP A 53 19.38 -10.20 -8.53
C ASP A 53 18.25 -9.15 -8.44
N VAL A 54 17.03 -9.58 -8.09
CA VAL A 54 15.89 -8.69 -7.92
C VAL A 54 15.94 -7.98 -6.57
N LEU A 55 16.31 -8.69 -5.49
CA LEU A 55 16.56 -8.09 -4.18
C LEU A 55 17.73 -7.08 -4.29
N ALA A 56 18.81 -7.47 -4.97
CA ALA A 56 19.95 -6.62 -5.28
C ALA A 56 19.52 -5.27 -5.87
N GLY A 57 18.77 -5.33 -6.98
CA GLY A 57 18.25 -4.14 -7.65
C GLY A 57 17.34 -3.33 -6.74
N ALA A 58 16.45 -3.97 -5.98
CA ALA A 58 15.55 -3.28 -5.06
C ALA A 58 16.30 -2.53 -3.94
N GLY A 59 17.49 -2.96 -3.55
CA GLY A 59 18.31 -2.33 -2.52
C GLY A 59 18.90 -0.98 -2.92
N THR A 60 18.98 -0.70 -4.23
CA THR A 60 19.53 0.57 -4.75
C THR A 60 18.77 1.79 -4.24
N VAL A 61 17.45 1.68 -4.03
CA VAL A 61 16.66 2.79 -3.45
C VAL A 61 17.15 3.18 -2.06
N ALA A 62 17.59 2.21 -1.24
CA ALA A 62 18.09 2.50 0.09
C ALA A 62 19.48 3.14 0.03
N GLU A 63 20.32 2.71 -0.92
CA GLU A 63 21.61 3.36 -1.20
C GLU A 63 21.41 4.83 -1.63
N GLU A 64 20.46 5.08 -2.53
CA GLU A 64 20.07 6.44 -2.94
C GLU A 64 19.57 7.27 -1.75
N ILE A 65 18.74 6.71 -0.88
CA ILE A 65 18.27 7.38 0.35
C ILE A 65 19.44 7.80 1.22
N PHE A 66 20.41 6.92 1.48
CA PHE A 66 21.57 7.26 2.32
C PHE A 66 22.51 8.28 1.66
N ASN A 67 22.56 8.33 0.33
CA ASN A 67 23.32 9.35 -0.40
C ASN A 67 22.62 10.72 -0.39
N GLN A 68 21.29 10.75 -0.39
CA GLN A 68 20.50 11.98 -0.49
C GLN A 68 20.11 12.56 0.87
N VAL A 69 20.02 11.72 1.91
CA VAL A 69 19.51 12.11 3.23
C VAL A 69 20.51 11.68 4.30
N SER A 70 21.16 12.65 4.94
CA SER A 70 22.05 12.40 6.08
C SER A 70 21.25 12.02 7.33
N ASP A 71 21.83 11.19 8.21
CA ASP A 71 21.26 10.87 9.53
C ASP A 71 19.79 10.42 9.52
N VAL A 72 19.44 9.48 8.63
CA VAL A 72 18.11 8.87 8.60
C VAL A 72 17.91 8.02 9.85
N ASP A 73 16.89 8.33 10.65
CA ASP A 73 16.51 7.55 11.83
C ASP A 73 15.70 6.30 11.43
N ALA A 74 14.80 6.43 10.44
CA ALA A 74 13.95 5.33 10.00
C ALA A 74 13.60 5.38 8.50
N ILE A 75 13.54 4.20 7.87
CA ILE A 75 13.02 4.00 6.51
C ILE A 75 11.72 3.18 6.60
N LEU A 76 10.64 3.73 6.06
CA LEU A 76 9.32 3.11 5.96
C LEU A 76 9.16 2.51 4.56
N THR A 77 8.88 1.21 4.46
CA THR A 77 8.84 0.46 3.20
C THR A 77 7.57 -0.40 3.08
N PRO A 78 6.98 -0.52 1.88
CA PRO A 78 5.91 -1.48 1.66
C PRO A 78 6.43 -2.92 1.69
N VAL A 79 5.55 -3.85 2.05
CA VAL A 79 5.84 -5.28 2.16
C VAL A 79 4.75 -6.09 1.49
N GLY A 80 5.11 -6.70 0.35
CA GLY A 80 4.34 -7.76 -0.30
C GLY A 80 5.09 -9.09 -0.15
N GLY A 81 5.72 -9.53 -1.25
CA GLY A 81 6.59 -10.72 -1.24
C GLY A 81 7.88 -10.57 -0.43
N GLY A 82 8.26 -9.34 -0.05
CA GLY A 82 9.37 -9.06 0.87
C GLY A 82 10.66 -8.56 0.22
N GLY A 83 10.79 -8.58 -1.11
CA GLY A 83 12.05 -8.24 -1.78
C GLY A 83 12.59 -6.84 -1.44
N LEU A 84 11.74 -5.82 -1.49
CA LEU A 84 12.13 -4.44 -1.22
C LEU A 84 12.53 -4.22 0.24
N VAL A 85 11.74 -4.71 1.20
CA VAL A 85 12.06 -4.59 2.63
C VAL A 85 13.31 -5.38 3.00
N ALA A 86 13.49 -6.57 2.43
CA ALA A 86 14.68 -7.39 2.64
C ALA A 86 15.93 -6.65 2.16
N ALA A 87 15.88 -6.07 0.96
CA ALA A 87 16.99 -5.33 0.40
C ALA A 87 17.28 -4.02 1.18
N THR A 88 16.23 -3.30 1.59
CA THR A 88 16.33 -2.11 2.44
C THR A 88 17.00 -2.44 3.77
N CYS A 89 16.63 -3.56 4.39
CA CYS A 89 17.29 -4.08 5.60
C CYS A 89 18.79 -4.31 5.37
N VAL A 90 19.16 -5.00 4.29
CA VAL A 90 20.57 -5.27 3.95
C VAL A 90 21.35 -3.96 3.77
N ALA A 91 20.81 -3.01 3.01
CA ALA A 91 21.45 -1.71 2.78
C ALA A 91 21.60 -0.90 4.07
N ALA A 92 20.54 -0.83 4.90
CA ALA A 92 20.59 -0.14 6.19
C ALA A 92 21.68 -0.73 7.10
N ARG A 93 21.77 -2.06 7.18
CA ARG A 93 22.80 -2.75 7.95
C ARG A 93 24.22 -2.49 7.44
N ALA A 94 24.40 -2.35 6.14
CA ALA A 94 25.72 -2.10 5.55
C ALA A 94 26.14 -0.62 5.68
N LEU A 95 25.20 0.31 5.54
CA LEU A 95 25.50 1.74 5.35
C LEU A 95 25.20 2.60 6.59
N SER A 96 24.19 2.23 7.38
CA SER A 96 23.80 2.95 8.61
C SER A 96 23.11 2.01 9.60
N PRO A 97 23.88 1.20 10.37
CA PRO A 97 23.31 0.22 11.31
C PRO A 97 22.38 0.80 12.38
N LYS A 98 22.43 2.12 12.62
CA LYS A 98 21.55 2.86 13.53
C LYS A 98 20.15 3.09 12.96
N THR A 99 19.99 3.05 11.63
CA THR A 99 18.72 3.34 10.95
C THR A 99 17.76 2.15 11.10
N LYS A 100 16.55 2.42 11.59
CA LYS A 100 15.49 1.41 11.73
C LYS A 100 14.74 1.21 10.42
N VAL A 101 14.28 -0.01 10.15
CA VAL A 101 13.46 -0.31 8.96
C VAL A 101 12.06 -0.75 9.38
N PHE A 102 11.04 -0.09 8.87
CA PHE A 102 9.65 -0.39 9.18
C PHE A 102 8.95 -0.88 7.92
N GLY A 103 8.45 -2.10 7.96
CA GLY A 103 7.71 -2.72 6.88
C GLY A 103 6.20 -2.59 7.08
N PHE A 104 5.46 -2.23 6.03
CA PHE A 104 4.01 -2.11 6.09
C PHE A 104 3.31 -3.08 5.15
N VAL A 105 2.31 -3.74 5.70
CA VAL A 105 1.57 -4.82 5.07
C VAL A 105 0.08 -4.45 5.16
N PRO A 106 -0.77 -4.67 4.14
CA PRO A 106 -2.20 -4.40 4.30
C PRO A 106 -2.79 -5.37 5.32
N GLU A 107 -3.67 -4.90 6.21
CA GLU A 107 -4.29 -5.74 7.25
C GLU A 107 -5.10 -6.92 6.66
N THR A 108 -5.55 -6.75 5.42
CA THR A 108 -6.31 -7.71 4.62
C THR A 108 -5.45 -8.80 3.99
N CYS A 109 -4.12 -8.63 3.96
CA CYS A 109 -3.14 -9.63 3.48
C CYS A 109 -1.80 -9.53 4.26
N PRO A 110 -1.78 -9.86 5.57
CA PRO A 110 -0.61 -9.66 6.41
C PRO A 110 0.39 -10.84 6.33
N SER A 111 0.72 -11.30 5.13
CA SER A 111 1.46 -12.55 4.90
C SER A 111 2.88 -12.56 5.49
N MET A 112 3.60 -11.44 5.41
CA MET A 112 4.93 -11.30 6.02
C MET A 112 4.84 -11.32 7.54
N LEU A 113 3.88 -10.61 8.13
CA LEU A 113 3.67 -10.61 9.58
C LEU A 113 3.39 -12.04 10.10
N LYS A 114 2.49 -12.77 9.43
CA LYS A 114 2.19 -14.17 9.76
C LYS A 114 3.37 -15.12 9.57
N SER A 115 4.21 -14.88 8.57
CA SER A 115 5.43 -15.66 8.35
C SER A 115 6.48 -15.40 9.44
N LEU A 116 6.59 -14.15 9.91
CA LEU A 116 7.48 -13.79 11.01
C LEU A 116 7.01 -14.42 12.33
N GLU A 117 5.71 -14.33 12.65
CA GLU A 117 5.10 -14.99 13.81
C GLU A 117 5.33 -16.51 13.80
N ALA A 118 5.21 -17.15 12.62
CA ALA A 118 5.41 -18.59 12.46
C ALA A 118 6.89 -19.01 12.36
N GLY A 119 7.82 -18.05 12.25
CA GLY A 119 9.25 -18.30 12.05
C GLY A 119 9.64 -18.86 10.68
N LYS A 120 8.70 -19.02 9.75
CA LYS A 120 8.89 -19.53 8.38
C LYS A 120 7.83 -18.97 7.41
N PRO A 121 8.08 -18.95 6.08
CA PRO A 121 7.04 -18.59 5.11
C PRO A 121 5.80 -19.47 5.26
N VAL A 122 4.64 -18.85 5.48
CA VAL A 122 3.35 -19.53 5.58
C VAL A 122 2.34 -18.92 4.61
N PHE A 123 1.47 -19.78 4.08
CA PHE A 123 0.36 -19.32 3.27
C PHE A 123 -0.63 -18.56 4.16
N THR A 124 -0.99 -17.36 3.72
CA THR A 124 -1.95 -16.48 4.37
C THR A 124 -3.09 -16.19 3.41
N ARG A 125 -4.33 -16.45 3.84
CA ARG A 125 -5.50 -16.11 3.04
C ARG A 125 -5.66 -14.59 2.99
N CYS A 126 -5.70 -14.04 1.78
CA CYS A 126 -5.84 -12.61 1.56
C CYS A 126 -7.25 -12.23 1.12
N LYS A 127 -7.70 -11.04 1.55
CA LYS A 127 -8.91 -10.37 1.07
C LYS A 127 -8.52 -9.27 0.06
N PRO A 128 -9.46 -8.78 -0.77
CA PRO A 128 -9.20 -7.63 -1.64
C PRO A 128 -8.72 -6.41 -0.83
N THR A 129 -7.79 -5.66 -1.41
CA THR A 129 -7.13 -4.50 -0.79
C THR A 129 -6.89 -3.40 -1.81
N LEU A 130 -6.82 -2.15 -1.36
CA LEU A 130 -6.34 -1.01 -2.16
C LEU A 130 -4.86 -1.15 -2.54
N ALA A 131 -4.09 -1.91 -1.75
CA ALA A 131 -2.68 -2.20 -2.02
C ALA A 131 -2.51 -3.55 -2.74
N ASP A 132 -3.10 -3.69 -3.93
CA ASP A 132 -3.12 -4.95 -4.71
C ASP A 132 -1.72 -5.51 -5.00
N GLY A 133 -0.74 -4.65 -5.25
CA GLY A 133 0.67 -5.03 -5.41
C GLY A 133 1.29 -5.73 -4.19
N LEU A 134 0.71 -5.55 -3.00
CA LEU A 134 1.13 -6.19 -1.75
C LEU A 134 0.31 -7.43 -1.40
N ALA A 135 -0.72 -7.77 -2.19
CA ALA A 135 -1.61 -8.91 -1.95
C ALA A 135 -0.94 -10.26 -2.29
N VAL A 136 0.16 -10.56 -1.64
CA VAL A 136 0.99 -11.76 -1.85
C VAL A 136 0.72 -12.76 -0.73
N PRO A 137 0.00 -13.87 -0.97
CA PRO A 137 -0.42 -14.80 0.08
C PRO A 137 0.71 -15.67 0.64
N LEU A 138 1.83 -15.82 -0.09
CA LEU A 138 3.00 -16.55 0.36
C LEU A 138 4.25 -15.72 0.05
N VAL A 139 4.97 -15.31 1.10
CA VAL A 139 6.16 -14.47 0.96
C VAL A 139 7.33 -15.21 0.29
N GLY A 140 8.28 -14.44 -0.20
CA GLY A 140 9.53 -14.97 -0.74
C GLY A 140 10.37 -15.65 0.33
N VAL A 141 10.93 -16.82 0.01
CA VAL A 141 11.82 -17.57 0.89
C VAL A 141 13.13 -16.83 1.07
N ASN A 142 13.73 -16.34 -0.02
CA ASN A 142 14.98 -15.57 0.04
C ASN A 142 14.75 -14.26 0.78
N SER A 143 13.65 -13.57 0.45
CA SER A 143 13.25 -12.32 1.12
C SER A 143 13.09 -12.49 2.63
N PHE A 144 12.36 -13.53 3.05
CA PHE A 144 12.12 -13.84 4.46
C PHE A 144 13.41 -14.11 5.24
N HIS A 145 14.28 -14.98 4.73
CA HIS A 145 15.54 -15.32 5.41
C HIS A 145 16.52 -14.15 5.41
N THR A 146 16.56 -13.37 4.34
CA THR A 146 17.37 -12.14 4.25
C THR A 146 16.94 -11.13 5.31
N MET A 147 15.63 -10.90 5.50
CA MET A 147 15.13 -10.05 6.58
C MET A 147 15.57 -10.52 7.97
N LYS A 148 15.59 -11.83 8.21
CA LYS A 148 16.05 -12.42 9.48
C LYS A 148 17.57 -12.39 9.68
N GLY A 149 18.35 -11.88 8.73
CA GLY A 149 19.81 -11.90 8.80
C GLY A 149 20.40 -13.31 8.68
N ILE A 150 19.63 -14.29 8.22
CA ILE A 150 20.14 -15.64 7.92
C ILE A 150 20.77 -15.57 6.53
N HIS A 151 22.09 -15.76 6.46
CA HIS A 151 22.84 -15.81 5.20
C HIS A 151 22.29 -16.93 4.31
N VAL A 152 21.41 -16.57 3.38
CA VAL A 152 21.27 -17.28 2.10
C VAL A 152 22.60 -17.08 1.36
N PRO A 153 23.09 -17.99 0.49
CA PRO A 153 24.35 -17.83 -0.24
C PRO A 153 24.26 -16.67 -1.27
N LEU A 154 24.13 -15.46 -0.78
CA LEU A 154 23.98 -14.18 -1.47
C LEU A 154 25.34 -13.50 -1.70
N LEU A 155 26.41 -14.05 -1.10
CA LEU A 155 27.72 -13.42 -0.98
C LEU A 155 28.63 -13.57 -2.21
N HIS A 156 28.22 -14.26 -3.28
CA HIS A 156 29.10 -14.58 -4.41
C HIS A 156 28.78 -13.88 -5.75
N MET A 157 27.71 -13.06 -5.86
CA MET A 157 27.24 -12.58 -7.18
C MET A 157 27.24 -11.07 -7.41
N PHE A 158 27.77 -10.28 -6.49
CA PHE A 158 27.78 -8.82 -6.62
C PHE A 158 29.19 -8.29 -6.89
N ASN A 159 29.36 -7.50 -7.96
CA ASN A 159 30.56 -6.68 -8.16
C ASN A 159 30.27 -5.22 -7.75
N THR A 160 29.60 -5.02 -6.61
CA THR A 160 29.22 -3.70 -6.09
C THR A 160 29.77 -3.49 -4.68
N THR A 161 29.99 -2.23 -4.30
CA THR A 161 30.55 -1.80 -3.00
C THR A 161 29.86 -2.47 -1.80
N ILE A 162 28.56 -2.74 -1.90
CA ILE A 162 27.76 -3.42 -0.88
C ILE A 162 28.26 -4.85 -0.60
N LEU A 163 28.74 -5.61 -1.61
CA LEU A 163 29.29 -6.96 -1.37
C LEU A 163 30.58 -6.95 -0.57
N SER A 164 31.47 -6.00 -0.87
CA SER A 164 32.75 -5.86 -0.17
C SER A 164 32.56 -5.55 1.31
N ILE A 165 31.48 -4.82 1.64
CA ILE A 165 31.08 -4.52 3.01
C ILE A 165 30.45 -5.76 3.65
N LEU A 166 29.55 -6.47 2.96
CA LEU A 166 28.88 -7.67 3.47
C LEU A 166 29.83 -8.85 3.76
N LEU A 167 30.89 -9.02 2.94
CA LEU A 167 31.91 -10.06 3.15
C LEU A 167 32.87 -9.73 4.32
N ASN A 168 33.16 -8.44 4.56
CA ASN A 168 34.14 -8.02 5.56
C ASN A 168 33.57 -7.74 6.96
N THR A 169 32.25 -7.56 7.09
CA THR A 169 31.66 -7.04 8.35
C THR A 169 31.01 -8.09 9.25
N GLY A 170 31.04 -9.38 8.93
CA GLY A 170 30.62 -10.47 9.83
C GLY A 170 29.32 -10.12 10.58
N ILE A 171 28.24 -9.87 9.85
CA ILE A 171 27.17 -9.03 10.39
C ILE A 171 26.24 -9.81 11.32
N HIS A 172 26.58 -9.79 12.61
CA HIS A 172 25.83 -10.33 13.73
C HIS A 172 24.82 -9.34 14.34
N SER A 173 24.61 -8.14 13.77
CA SER A 173 23.71 -7.15 14.36
C SER A 173 22.26 -7.35 13.90
N ASP A 174 21.37 -7.55 14.86
CA ASP A 174 19.92 -7.52 14.68
C ASP A 174 19.52 -6.17 14.08
N ILE A 175 19.05 -6.17 12.83
CA ILE A 175 18.31 -5.00 12.35
C ILE A 175 17.02 -4.99 13.15
N ILE A 176 16.77 -3.89 13.85
CA ILE A 176 15.48 -3.64 14.46
C ILE A 176 14.51 -3.30 13.33
N TYR A 177 14.01 -4.34 12.65
CA TYR A 177 12.91 -4.21 11.70
C TYR A 177 11.60 -4.52 12.39
N LYS A 178 10.57 -3.75 12.03
CA LYS A 178 9.20 -3.94 12.55
C LYS A 178 8.26 -4.02 11.38
N VAL A 179 7.48 -5.10 11.29
CA VAL A 179 6.42 -5.23 10.28
C VAL A 179 5.08 -4.94 10.93
N LEU A 180 4.30 -4.03 10.35
CA LEU A 180 3.03 -3.57 10.91
C LEU A 180 1.90 -3.64 9.87
N PRO A 181 0.68 -4.01 10.29
CA PRO A 181 -0.49 -3.94 9.44
C PRO A 181 -0.99 -2.49 9.29
N VAL A 182 -1.56 -2.17 8.13
CA VAL A 182 -2.21 -0.88 7.84
C VAL A 182 -3.64 -1.12 7.37
N LYS A 183 -4.58 -0.32 7.89
CA LYS A 183 -6.00 -0.45 7.55
C LYS A 183 -6.30 0.07 6.15
N GLU A 184 -7.34 -0.46 5.53
CA GLU A 184 -7.79 0.01 4.21
C GLU A 184 -8.20 1.50 4.23
N SER A 185 -8.79 1.96 5.34
CA SER A 185 -9.12 3.39 5.54
C SER A 185 -7.87 4.26 5.53
N ASP A 186 -6.81 3.82 6.20
CA ASP A 186 -5.58 4.57 6.35
C ASP A 186 -4.80 4.59 5.02
N ILE A 187 -4.83 3.47 4.27
CA ILE A 187 -4.31 3.42 2.90
C ILE A 187 -5.01 4.46 2.03
N ALA A 188 -6.36 4.53 2.07
CA ALA A 188 -7.13 5.50 1.31
C ALA A 188 -6.80 6.95 1.69
N VAL A 189 -6.69 7.25 2.98
CA VAL A 189 -6.30 8.58 3.49
C VAL A 189 -4.89 8.94 3.02
N GLY A 190 -3.93 8.01 3.06
CA GLY A 190 -2.57 8.28 2.58
C GLY A 190 -2.50 8.54 1.07
N ILE A 191 -3.24 7.79 0.24
CA ILE A 191 -3.37 8.08 -1.20
C ILE A 191 -3.93 9.50 -1.40
N LEU A 192 -5.02 9.83 -0.70
CA LEU A 192 -5.63 11.15 -0.76
C LEU A 192 -4.62 12.24 -0.36
N ARG A 193 -3.86 12.04 0.73
CA ARG A 193 -2.93 13.05 1.25
C ARG A 193 -1.73 13.27 0.35
N LEU A 194 -1.17 12.19 -0.23
CA LEU A 194 -0.11 12.29 -1.24
C LEU A 194 -0.57 13.09 -2.46
N LEU A 195 -1.81 12.86 -2.91
CA LEU A 195 -2.39 13.60 -4.02
C LEU A 195 -2.65 15.08 -3.66
N GLU A 196 -3.20 15.35 -2.48
CA GLU A 196 -3.56 16.72 -2.06
C GLU A 196 -2.34 17.57 -1.71
N THR A 197 -1.34 17.00 -1.05
CA THR A 197 -0.21 17.74 -0.46
C THR A 197 1.00 17.70 -1.36
N GLU A 198 1.44 16.51 -1.75
CA GLU A 198 2.67 16.30 -2.53
C GLU A 198 2.42 16.31 -4.05
N LYS A 199 1.15 16.30 -4.47
CA LYS A 199 0.73 16.16 -5.88
C LYS A 199 1.26 14.88 -6.54
N VAL A 200 1.47 13.84 -5.73
CA VAL A 200 1.94 12.53 -6.17
C VAL A 200 0.75 11.60 -6.37
N VAL A 201 0.66 11.00 -7.56
CA VAL A 201 -0.29 9.91 -7.83
C VAL A 201 0.35 8.58 -7.45
N ALA A 202 -0.03 8.05 -6.29
CA ALA A 202 0.45 6.76 -5.80
C ALA A 202 -0.67 5.70 -5.84
N GLU A 203 -0.32 4.46 -6.16
CA GLU A 203 -1.22 3.32 -5.95
C GLU A 203 -1.21 2.91 -4.47
N GLY A 204 -2.13 2.06 -4.01
CA GLY A 204 -2.21 1.71 -2.59
C GLY A 204 -0.94 1.06 -2.04
N ALA A 205 -0.24 0.25 -2.84
CA ALA A 205 1.06 -0.31 -2.47
C ALA A 205 2.14 0.78 -2.32
N GLY A 206 2.15 1.77 -3.22
CA GLY A 206 3.07 2.90 -3.16
C GLY A 206 2.77 3.86 -2.00
N ALA A 207 1.50 4.02 -1.63
CA ALA A 207 1.11 4.94 -0.58
C ALA A 207 1.27 4.38 0.85
N ILE A 208 1.28 3.05 1.03
CA ILE A 208 1.13 2.42 2.35
C ILE A 208 2.14 2.90 3.41
N SER A 209 3.38 3.23 3.01
CA SER A 209 4.41 3.76 3.92
C SER A 209 4.01 5.13 4.48
N ALA A 210 3.53 6.03 3.60
CA ALA A 210 3.04 7.34 4.00
C ALA A 210 1.70 7.22 4.77
N SER A 211 0.83 6.31 4.35
CA SER A 211 -0.43 6.00 5.04
C SER A 211 -0.20 5.60 6.49
N ALA A 212 0.76 4.71 6.75
CA ALA A 212 1.08 4.27 8.10
C ALA A 212 1.60 5.40 8.99
N LEU A 213 2.44 6.28 8.43
CA LEU A 213 2.94 7.47 9.13
C LEU A 213 1.80 8.44 9.47
N LEU A 214 0.90 8.69 8.52
CA LEU A 214 -0.24 9.60 8.66
C LEU A 214 -1.33 9.07 9.61
N ALA A 215 -1.46 7.74 9.74
CA ALA A 215 -2.38 7.12 10.69
C ALA A 215 -2.03 7.45 12.16
N GLY A 216 -0.82 7.96 12.43
CA GLY A 216 -0.41 8.47 13.74
C GLY A 216 -0.03 7.40 14.75
N SER A 217 0.03 6.12 14.36
CA SER A 217 0.36 4.99 15.26
C SER A 217 1.87 4.82 15.53
N LEU A 218 2.73 5.56 14.82
CA LEU A 218 4.19 5.49 14.92
C LEU A 218 4.76 6.57 15.86
N HIS A 219 4.23 6.67 17.08
CA HIS A 219 4.66 7.68 18.07
C HIS A 219 6.17 7.63 18.38
N GLU A 220 6.78 6.45 18.26
CA GLU A 220 8.22 6.25 18.44
C GLU A 220 9.10 6.99 17.41
N LEU A 221 8.50 7.47 16.32
CA LEU A 221 9.16 8.26 15.28
C LEU A 221 8.94 9.77 15.42
N ALA A 222 8.27 10.23 16.47
CA ALA A 222 8.07 11.66 16.70
C ALA A 222 9.42 12.40 16.84
N GLY A 223 9.60 13.48 16.07
CA GLY A 223 10.84 14.27 16.05
C GLY A 223 12.02 13.58 15.34
N LYS A 224 11.80 12.44 14.68
CA LYS A 224 12.83 11.69 13.95
C LYS A 224 12.86 12.06 12.47
N LYS A 225 14.02 11.86 11.83
CA LYS A 225 14.17 11.98 10.38
C LYS A 225 13.75 10.67 9.72
N VAL A 226 12.56 10.67 9.13
CA VAL A 226 11.92 9.48 8.58
C VAL A 226 11.77 9.60 7.06
N VAL A 227 12.09 8.53 6.33
CA VAL A 227 11.92 8.46 4.88
C VAL A 227 10.83 7.45 4.52
N CYS A 228 9.82 7.89 3.77
CA CYS A 228 8.78 7.03 3.19
C CYS A 228 9.14 6.60 1.78
N ILE A 229 9.26 5.30 1.52
CA ILE A 229 9.37 4.80 0.15
C ILE A 229 7.98 4.81 -0.49
N ILE A 230 7.84 5.58 -1.57
CA ILE A 230 6.68 5.58 -2.47
C ILE A 230 6.97 4.64 -3.64
N SER A 231 6.53 3.39 -3.54
CA SER A 231 7.02 2.32 -4.44
C SER A 231 6.39 2.27 -5.83
N GLY A 232 5.28 2.99 -6.08
CA GLY A 232 4.58 2.88 -7.35
C GLY A 232 3.35 3.78 -7.48
N GLY A 233 2.99 4.05 -8.74
CA GLY A 233 1.87 4.92 -9.13
C GLY A 233 1.03 4.34 -10.28
N ASN A 234 1.06 3.02 -10.50
CA ASN A 234 0.37 2.35 -11.61
C ASN A 234 -1.13 2.14 -11.33
N ILE A 235 -1.84 3.25 -11.11
CA ILE A 235 -3.26 3.30 -10.78
C ILE A 235 -4.05 3.94 -11.94
N ASP A 236 -5.19 3.35 -12.33
CA ASP A 236 -6.07 3.95 -13.32
C ASP A 236 -6.94 5.06 -12.73
N THR A 237 -7.43 5.97 -13.58
CA THR A 237 -8.21 7.15 -13.17
C THR A 237 -9.49 6.80 -12.42
N THR A 238 -10.13 5.67 -12.75
CA THR A 238 -11.34 5.22 -12.05
C THR A 238 -10.99 4.77 -10.64
N MET A 239 -9.90 4.03 -10.48
CA MET A 239 -9.37 3.62 -9.19
C MET A 239 -8.89 4.80 -8.35
N VAL A 240 -8.24 5.80 -8.95
CA VAL A 240 -7.91 7.08 -8.28
C VAL A 240 -9.18 7.73 -7.74
N GLY A 241 -10.22 7.89 -8.56
CA GLY A 241 -11.50 8.46 -8.13
C GLY A 241 -12.12 7.74 -6.93
N ARG A 242 -12.12 6.39 -6.96
CA ARG A 242 -12.60 5.58 -5.83
C ARG A 242 -11.75 5.74 -4.58
N CYS A 243 -10.43 5.85 -4.72
CA CYS A 243 -9.54 6.08 -3.58
C CYS A 243 -9.77 7.46 -2.96
N ILE A 244 -10.01 8.49 -3.78
CA ILE A 244 -10.38 9.83 -3.31
C ILE A 244 -11.68 9.77 -2.51
N GLU A 245 -12.74 9.13 -3.02
CA GLU A 245 -14.01 9.02 -2.29
C GLU A 245 -13.86 8.27 -0.97
N LYS A 246 -13.16 7.13 -0.97
CA LYS A 246 -12.88 6.38 0.26
C LYS A 246 -12.04 7.18 1.26
N GLY A 247 -11.01 7.88 0.77
CA GLY A 247 -10.15 8.72 1.60
C GLY A 247 -10.92 9.89 2.23
N LEU A 248 -11.78 10.55 1.45
CA LEU A 248 -12.65 11.62 1.96
C LEU A 248 -13.64 11.09 2.99
N ALA A 249 -14.19 9.89 2.79
CA ALA A 249 -15.08 9.27 3.77
C ALA A 249 -14.33 8.90 5.07
N ALA A 250 -13.14 8.31 4.96
CA ALA A 250 -12.29 7.97 6.10
C ALA A 250 -11.75 9.19 6.86
N ASP A 251 -11.58 10.33 6.17
CA ASP A 251 -11.19 11.60 6.77
C ASP A 251 -12.40 12.44 7.26
N SER A 252 -13.61 11.86 7.29
CA SER A 252 -14.86 12.52 7.70
C SER A 252 -15.20 13.78 6.91
N ARG A 253 -14.79 13.83 5.63
CA ARG A 253 -15.05 14.91 4.67
C ARG A 253 -16.11 14.54 3.63
N LEU A 254 -16.53 13.27 3.61
CA LEU A 254 -17.64 12.75 2.83
C LEU A 254 -18.52 11.88 3.75
N ILE A 255 -19.76 12.30 3.99
CA ILE A 255 -20.70 11.56 4.85
C ILE A 255 -21.92 11.15 4.04
N LYS A 256 -22.37 9.92 4.26
CA LYS A 256 -23.63 9.39 3.76
C LYS A 256 -24.50 9.02 4.94
N PHE A 257 -25.71 9.55 4.99
CA PHE A 257 -26.67 9.20 6.03
C PHE A 257 -28.10 9.27 5.47
N GLU A 258 -29.01 8.61 6.18
CA GLU A 258 -30.43 8.63 5.89
C GLU A 258 -31.15 9.25 7.08
N THR A 259 -32.13 10.10 6.80
CA THR A 259 -32.98 10.70 7.83
C THR A 259 -34.43 10.74 7.36
N MET A 260 -35.34 10.81 8.32
CA MET A 260 -36.75 11.07 8.06
C MET A 260 -37.00 12.58 8.10
N ILE A 261 -37.82 13.08 7.18
CA ILE A 261 -38.34 14.44 7.22
C ILE A 261 -39.87 14.42 7.23
N SER A 262 -40.47 15.54 7.65
CA SER A 262 -41.90 15.74 7.48
C SER A 262 -42.26 15.72 6.00
N ASP A 263 -43.35 15.02 5.65
CA ASP A 263 -43.91 15.00 4.29
C ASP A 263 -44.73 16.26 3.96
N ARG A 264 -44.77 17.24 4.88
CA ARG A 264 -45.42 18.54 4.66
C ARG A 264 -44.54 19.47 3.80
N PRO A 265 -45.14 20.41 3.05
CA PRO A 265 -44.38 21.45 2.34
C PRO A 265 -43.39 22.15 3.28
N GLY A 266 -42.10 22.14 2.92
CA GLY A 266 -41.02 22.79 3.67
C GLY A 266 -40.06 21.85 4.41
N GLY A 267 -40.40 20.59 4.65
CA GLY A 267 -39.51 19.66 5.38
C GLY A 267 -38.13 19.49 4.74
N LEU A 268 -38.08 19.39 3.40
CA LEU A 268 -36.82 19.33 2.66
C LEU A 268 -36.05 20.67 2.70
N ALA A 269 -36.78 21.79 2.70
CA ALA A 269 -36.16 23.12 2.76
C ALA A 269 -35.50 23.37 4.12
N GLU A 270 -36.11 22.89 5.22
CA GLU A 270 -35.53 22.93 6.55
C GLU A 270 -34.24 22.10 6.62
N LEU A 271 -34.27 20.86 6.13
CA LEU A 271 -33.08 20.01 6.10
C LEU A 271 -31.94 20.59 5.23
N ALA A 272 -32.28 21.18 4.07
CA ALA A 272 -31.32 21.86 3.21
C ALA A 272 -30.72 23.10 3.90
N LYS A 273 -31.52 23.84 4.67
CA LYS A 273 -31.08 24.99 5.45
C LYS A 273 -30.09 24.58 6.55
N ILE A 274 -30.43 23.55 7.35
CA ILE A 274 -29.55 23.00 8.38
C ILE A 274 -28.21 22.56 7.75
N THR A 275 -28.29 21.84 6.63
CA THR A 275 -27.09 21.42 5.88
C THR A 275 -26.24 22.60 5.47
N ALA A 276 -26.85 23.66 4.94
CA ALA A 276 -26.14 24.88 4.54
C ALA A 276 -25.47 25.58 5.73
N GLU A 277 -26.10 25.60 6.90
CA GLU A 277 -25.56 26.20 8.14
C GLU A 277 -24.29 25.46 8.64
N THR A 278 -24.16 24.16 8.38
CA THR A 278 -22.91 23.41 8.68
C THR A 278 -21.76 23.73 7.73
N GLY A 279 -22.02 24.44 6.61
CA GLY A 279 -21.04 24.66 5.54
C GLY A 279 -20.78 23.45 4.64
N ALA A 280 -21.52 22.35 4.82
CA ALA A 280 -21.48 21.19 3.94
C ALA A 280 -22.17 21.47 2.59
N SER A 281 -21.71 20.79 1.55
CA SER A 281 -22.31 20.79 0.21
C SER A 281 -23.02 19.47 -0.06
N ILE A 282 -24.25 19.53 -0.57
CA ILE A 282 -25.01 18.35 -0.99
C ILE A 282 -24.44 17.85 -2.31
N LYS A 283 -23.93 16.62 -2.33
CA LYS A 283 -23.44 15.93 -3.55
C LYS A 283 -24.52 15.07 -4.19
N HIS A 284 -25.30 14.38 -3.37
CA HIS A 284 -26.42 13.57 -3.82
C HIS A 284 -27.57 13.65 -2.81
N LEU A 285 -28.80 13.63 -3.32
CA LEU A 285 -30.02 13.62 -2.54
C LEU A 285 -31.01 12.68 -3.24
N ALA A 286 -31.52 11.70 -2.50
CA ALA A 286 -32.62 10.86 -2.93
C ALA A 286 -33.71 10.86 -1.88
N MET A 287 -34.97 10.95 -2.30
CA MET A 287 -36.13 10.98 -1.40
C MET A 287 -37.13 9.91 -1.82
N VAL A 288 -37.68 9.21 -0.82
CA VAL A 288 -38.79 8.28 -0.97
C VAL A 288 -39.92 8.76 -0.09
N SER A 289 -41.03 9.17 -0.71
CA SER A 289 -42.20 9.67 0.01
C SER A 289 -43.01 8.53 0.62
N GLY A 290 -43.31 8.66 1.92
CA GLY A 290 -44.25 7.82 2.63
C GLY A 290 -45.54 8.57 2.95
N VAL A 291 -46.45 7.92 3.68
CA VAL A 291 -47.78 8.50 3.99
C VAL A 291 -47.72 9.60 5.06
N PHE A 292 -46.76 9.52 5.98
CA PHE A 292 -46.62 10.47 7.10
C PHE A 292 -45.23 11.13 7.15
N PHE A 293 -44.21 10.46 6.60
CA PHE A 293 -42.82 10.88 6.59
C PHE A 293 -42.19 10.52 5.25
N SER A 294 -41.26 11.34 4.80
CA SER A 294 -40.39 11.04 3.66
C SER A 294 -39.02 10.58 4.17
N PHE A 295 -38.46 9.52 3.59
CA PHE A 295 -37.09 9.10 3.85
C PHE A 295 -36.16 9.80 2.87
N VAL A 296 -35.09 10.44 3.36
CA VAL A 296 -34.11 11.14 2.52
C VAL A 296 -32.73 10.58 2.77
N SER A 297 -32.05 10.18 1.69
CA SER A 297 -30.65 9.77 1.69
C SER A 297 -29.78 10.92 1.19
N PHE A 298 -28.83 11.35 2.00
CA PHE A 298 -27.89 12.43 1.70
C PHE A 298 -26.47 11.90 1.50
N GLU A 299 -25.78 12.46 0.52
CA GLU A 299 -24.32 12.45 0.44
C GLU A 299 -23.83 13.90 0.58
N LEU A 300 -23.21 14.20 1.72
CA LEU A 300 -22.65 15.50 2.05
C LEU A 300 -21.13 15.50 1.92
N ARG A 301 -20.58 16.63 1.44
CA ARG A 301 -19.13 16.85 1.36
C ARG A 301 -18.76 18.19 1.98
N THR A 302 -17.65 18.25 2.71
CA THR A 302 -17.09 19.52 3.17
C THR A 302 -16.19 20.16 2.11
N ARG A 303 -16.22 21.49 2.03
CA ARG A 303 -15.42 22.27 1.05
C ARG A 303 -13.96 22.47 1.50
N SER A 304 -13.62 22.23 2.76
CA SER A 304 -12.28 22.39 3.34
C SER A 304 -11.91 21.22 4.25
N HIS A 305 -10.70 21.21 4.84
CA HIS A 305 -10.24 20.17 5.79
C HIS A 305 -11.07 20.08 7.09
N PHE A 306 -12.20 20.80 7.19
CA PHE A 306 -13.14 20.59 8.28
C PHE A 306 -13.73 19.18 8.19
N LYS A 307 -13.57 18.46 9.29
CA LYS A 307 -14.19 17.17 9.53
C LYS A 307 -15.61 17.42 9.97
N ILE A 308 -16.54 16.69 9.40
CA ILE A 308 -17.90 16.65 9.92
C ILE A 308 -17.86 15.78 11.19
N PRO A 309 -18.22 16.29 12.37
CA PRO A 309 -18.25 15.49 13.59
C PRO A 309 -19.23 14.33 13.39
N SER A 310 -18.78 13.09 13.57
CA SER A 310 -19.62 11.90 13.40
C SER A 310 -20.74 11.81 14.45
N GLU A 311 -20.62 12.54 15.55
CA GLU A 311 -21.58 12.55 16.66
C GLU A 311 -22.78 13.47 16.41
N ASP A 312 -22.70 14.41 15.47
CA ASP A 312 -23.75 15.42 15.23
C ASP A 312 -24.86 14.96 14.27
N PHE A 313 -24.74 13.77 13.67
CA PHE A 313 -25.66 13.27 12.63
C PHE A 313 -26.51 12.07 13.07
N PHE A 314 -26.40 11.64 14.34
CA PHE A 314 -27.30 10.67 14.93
C PHE A 314 -28.37 11.40 15.75
N PHE A 315 -29.43 11.84 15.09
CA PHE A 315 -30.70 12.26 15.70
C PHE A 315 -31.81 11.28 15.33
#